data_AF-A0A1W2G0B4-F1
#
_entry.id   AF-A0A1W2G0B4-F1
#
_cell.length_a   1.000
_cell.length_b   1.000
_cell.length_c   1.000
_cell.angle_alpha   90.00
_cell.angle_beta   90.00
_cell.angle_gamma   90.00
#
_symmetry.space_group_name_H-M   'P 1'
#
loop_
_entity.id
_entity.type
_entity.pdbx_description
1 polymer ?
#
loop_
_entity_poly.entity_id
_entity_poly.type
_entity_poly.pdbx_seq_one_letter_code
_entity_poly.pdbx_strand_id
1 'polypeptide(L)'
;MPTTRTTAKKTTSRDLAAEIAYLTRVLKAPTLRESVTRLTQRARAESWSYEEFLVACLQREVSARESHGGEGRIRAARFPARKSLEEFDFDHARGLKRDVIAHLGTLDFVAGKENVVFLGPPGTGKTHLAIGLAMRACQAGHRVAFATAAEWVARLAEAHHTGRLQAELVKLGRIPLLVVDEVGYIPFEPEAANLFFQLVSSRYERASLIVTSNKVFGRWGEVFGDDVVAAAMIDRLVHHAEVIALKGDSYRLKDRDLGRVPTAGTTEE
;
A
#
# COMPACT_ATOMS: atom_id res chain seq x y z
N MET A 1 84.52 -9.13 -9.77
CA MET A 1 83.15 -9.18 -10.32
C MET A 1 82.20 -9.67 -9.23
N PRO A 2 81.35 -8.82 -8.66
CA PRO A 2 80.28 -9.25 -7.77
C PRO A 2 79.02 -9.56 -8.58
N THR A 3 78.45 -10.74 -8.38
CA THR A 3 77.19 -11.20 -8.95
C THR A 3 76.01 -10.58 -8.18
N THR A 4 75.35 -9.60 -8.79
CA THR A 4 74.15 -8.97 -8.22
C THR A 4 72.95 -9.92 -8.35
N ARG A 5 72.42 -10.30 -7.19
CA ARG A 5 71.24 -11.15 -7.02
C ARG A 5 69.98 -10.31 -7.28
N THR A 6 69.34 -10.49 -8.43
CA THR A 6 68.04 -9.84 -8.72
C THR A 6 66.92 -10.60 -8.03
N THR A 7 66.46 -10.10 -6.88
CA THR A 7 65.22 -10.55 -6.25
C THR A 7 64.02 -10.01 -7.01
N ALA A 8 63.32 -10.88 -7.75
CA ALA A 8 62.07 -10.55 -8.41
C ALA A 8 60.97 -10.23 -7.38
N LYS A 9 60.41 -9.02 -7.47
CA LYS A 9 59.30 -8.55 -6.64
C LYS A 9 58.02 -9.26 -7.09
N LYS A 10 57.46 -10.15 -6.26
CA LYS A 10 56.14 -10.75 -6.51
C LYS A 10 55.07 -9.66 -6.48
N THR A 11 54.55 -9.28 -7.64
CA THR A 11 53.33 -8.48 -7.74
C THR A 11 52.17 -9.38 -7.29
N THR A 12 51.66 -9.15 -6.08
CA THR A 12 50.40 -9.74 -5.61
C THR A 12 49.31 -9.42 -6.62
N SER A 13 48.81 -10.44 -7.35
CA SER A 13 47.71 -10.27 -8.28
C SER A 13 46.47 -9.86 -7.49
N ARG A 14 45.92 -8.70 -7.82
CA ARG A 14 44.74 -8.16 -7.18
C ARG A 14 43.54 -9.06 -7.48
N ASP A 15 42.92 -9.65 -6.45
CA ASP A 15 41.71 -10.44 -6.60
C ASP A 15 40.49 -9.51 -6.73
N LEU A 16 40.23 -9.07 -7.96
CA LEU A 16 39.12 -8.18 -8.29
C LEU A 16 37.77 -8.82 -7.96
N ALA A 17 37.64 -10.15 -8.01
CA ALA A 17 36.38 -10.82 -7.71
C ALA A 17 36.06 -10.73 -6.21
N ALA A 18 37.04 -10.97 -5.35
CA ALA A 18 36.90 -10.81 -3.90
C ALA A 18 36.63 -9.35 -3.51
N GLU A 19 37.30 -8.39 -4.15
CA GLU A 19 37.05 -6.96 -3.92
C GLU A 19 35.63 -6.54 -4.32
N ILE A 20 35.17 -6.94 -5.52
CA ILE A 20 33.80 -6.66 -5.98
C ILE A 20 32.78 -7.30 -5.03
N ALA A 21 33.00 -8.54 -4.58
CA ALA A 21 32.11 -9.22 -3.63
C ALA A 21 32.04 -8.47 -2.28
N TYR A 22 33.18 -8.02 -1.77
CA TYR A 22 33.25 -7.23 -0.54
C TYR A 22 32.54 -5.87 -0.69
N LEU A 23 32.86 -5.11 -1.73
CA LEU A 23 32.29 -3.77 -1.97
C LEU A 23 30.78 -3.83 -2.18
N THR A 24 30.30 -4.76 -2.99
CA THR A 24 28.84 -4.95 -3.22
C THR A 24 28.12 -5.42 -1.95
N ARG A 25 28.78 -6.13 -1.04
CA ARG A 25 28.21 -6.46 0.28
C ARG A 25 28.09 -5.22 1.16
N VAL A 26 29.14 -4.40 1.27
CA VAL A 26 29.14 -3.17 2.08
C VAL A 26 28.12 -2.16 1.56
N LEU A 27 28.03 -2.00 0.23
CA LEU A 27 27.05 -1.12 -0.42
C LEU A 27 25.61 -1.67 -0.41
N LYS A 28 25.39 -2.87 0.16
CA LYS A 28 24.11 -3.59 0.15
C LYS A 28 23.54 -3.73 -1.27
N ALA A 29 24.39 -4.11 -2.23
CA ALA A 29 24.05 -4.31 -3.63
C ALA A 29 24.05 -5.81 -4.03
N PRO A 30 23.11 -6.62 -3.51
CA PRO A 30 23.10 -8.07 -3.72
C PRO A 30 22.84 -8.46 -5.18
N THR A 31 21.97 -7.75 -5.89
CA THR A 31 21.65 -8.08 -7.28
C THR A 31 22.82 -7.76 -8.20
N LEU A 32 23.53 -6.66 -7.95
CA LEU A 32 24.79 -6.39 -8.65
C LEU A 32 25.80 -7.50 -8.39
N ARG A 33 25.98 -7.95 -7.15
CA ARG A 33 26.91 -9.04 -6.80
C ARG A 33 26.64 -10.32 -7.58
N GLU A 34 25.37 -10.71 -7.71
CA GLU A 34 24.95 -11.91 -8.43
C GLU A 34 25.08 -11.77 -9.95
N SER A 35 24.89 -10.56 -10.47
CA SER A 35 24.83 -10.29 -11.91
C SER A 35 26.14 -9.82 -12.54
N VAL A 36 27.12 -9.36 -11.74
CA VAL A 36 28.35 -8.70 -12.22
C VAL A 36 29.17 -9.57 -13.18
N THR A 37 29.27 -10.88 -12.93
CA THR A 37 29.99 -11.80 -13.81
C THR A 37 29.35 -11.84 -15.21
N ARG A 38 28.02 -11.96 -15.27
CA ARG A 38 27.28 -11.98 -16.52
C ARG A 38 27.35 -10.63 -17.25
N LEU A 39 27.23 -9.52 -16.51
CA LEU A 39 27.36 -8.18 -17.07
C LEU A 39 28.77 -7.92 -17.62
N THR A 40 29.80 -8.40 -16.95
CA THR A 40 31.20 -8.28 -17.41
C THR A 40 31.44 -9.07 -18.70
N GLN A 41 30.92 -10.29 -18.78
CA GLN A 41 31.01 -11.10 -20.01
C GLN A 41 30.29 -10.43 -21.17
N ARG A 42 29.08 -9.90 -20.93
CA ARG A 42 28.30 -9.18 -21.93
C ARG A 42 28.99 -7.91 -22.41
N ALA A 43 29.51 -7.10 -21.49
CA ALA A 43 30.24 -5.89 -21.82
C ALA A 43 31.46 -6.16 -22.72
N ARG A 44 32.16 -7.27 -22.49
CA ARG A 44 33.27 -7.71 -23.36
C ARG A 44 32.79 -8.15 -24.74
N ALA A 45 31.72 -8.93 -24.81
CA ALA A 45 31.19 -9.43 -26.07
C ALA A 45 30.61 -8.31 -26.95
N GLU A 46 29.95 -7.34 -26.34
CA GLU A 46 29.29 -6.22 -27.02
C GLU A 46 30.17 -4.95 -27.09
N SER A 47 31.43 -5.01 -26.64
CA SER A 47 32.38 -3.89 -26.63
C SER A 47 31.85 -2.61 -25.97
N TRP A 48 31.18 -2.74 -24.81
CA TRP A 48 30.66 -1.60 -24.06
C TRP A 48 31.78 -0.69 -23.56
N SER A 49 31.51 0.61 -23.54
CA SER A 49 32.29 1.61 -22.80
C SER A 49 32.21 1.36 -21.28
N TYR A 50 33.14 1.98 -20.53
CA TYR A 50 33.14 1.86 -19.07
C TYR A 50 31.87 2.46 -18.45
N GLU A 51 31.38 3.54 -19.03
CA GLU A 51 30.14 4.23 -18.66
C GLU A 51 28.92 3.32 -18.88
N GLU A 52 28.80 2.69 -20.04
CA GLU A 52 27.69 1.76 -20.35
C GLU A 52 27.67 0.55 -19.40
N PHE A 53 28.84 -0.02 -19.10
CA PHE A 53 28.96 -1.09 -18.13
C PHE A 53 28.53 -0.64 -16.72
N LEU A 54 29.00 0.52 -16.27
CA LEU A 54 28.64 1.06 -14.96
C LEU A 54 27.13 1.34 -14.87
N VAL A 55 26.55 1.94 -15.92
CA VAL A 55 25.10 2.18 -16.01
C VAL A 55 24.33 0.86 -15.92
N ALA A 56 24.70 -0.17 -16.69
CA ALA A 56 24.02 -1.46 -16.65
C ALA A 56 24.10 -2.14 -15.27
N CYS A 57 25.26 -2.05 -14.59
CA CYS A 57 25.45 -2.53 -13.23
C CYS A 57 24.53 -1.82 -12.23
N LEU A 58 24.51 -0.48 -12.25
CA LEU A 58 23.70 0.33 -11.34
C LEU A 58 22.20 0.17 -11.61
N GLN A 59 21.79 0.20 -12.89
CA GLN A 59 20.40 0.06 -13.30
C GLN A 59 19.83 -1.28 -12.85
N ARG A 60 20.60 -2.37 -12.96
CA ARG A 60 20.16 -3.69 -12.49
C ARG A 60 19.88 -3.72 -10.98
N GLU A 61 20.73 -3.05 -10.19
CA GLU A 61 20.56 -2.96 -8.74
C GLU A 61 19.39 -2.03 -8.36
N VAL A 62 19.25 -0.88 -9.02
CA VAL A 62 18.14 0.06 -8.79
C VAL A 62 16.81 -0.60 -9.11
N SER A 63 16.65 -1.21 -10.29
CA SER A 63 15.41 -1.90 -10.66
C SER A 63 15.08 -3.04 -9.71
N ALA A 64 16.10 -3.76 -9.21
CA ALA A 64 15.88 -4.77 -8.20
C ALA A 64 15.43 -4.15 -6.87
N ARG A 65 16.06 -3.07 -6.39
CA ARG A 65 15.65 -2.40 -5.14
C ARG A 65 14.24 -1.84 -5.21
N GLU A 66 13.85 -1.24 -6.33
CA GLU A 66 12.49 -0.74 -6.55
C GLU A 66 11.48 -1.89 -6.51
N SER A 67 11.75 -2.98 -7.24
CA SER A 67 10.91 -4.17 -7.26
C SER A 67 10.80 -4.86 -5.89
N HIS A 68 11.93 -5.13 -5.23
CA HIS A 68 11.98 -5.77 -3.91
C HIS A 68 11.41 -4.87 -2.82
N GLY A 69 11.63 -3.56 -2.91
CA GLY A 69 11.06 -2.57 -2.00
C GLY A 69 9.54 -2.57 -2.08
N GLY A 70 8.98 -2.58 -3.30
CA GLY A 70 7.54 -2.68 -3.52
C GLY A 70 6.95 -3.96 -2.94
N GLU A 71 7.52 -5.12 -3.30
CA GLU A 71 7.06 -6.42 -2.81
C GLU A 71 7.20 -6.57 -1.29
N GLY A 72 8.27 -6.03 -0.70
CA GLY A 72 8.45 -5.97 0.76
C GLY A 72 7.36 -5.16 1.45
N ARG A 73 6.97 -4.00 0.88
CA ARG A 73 5.86 -3.18 1.39
C ARG A 73 4.51 -3.88 1.22
N ILE A 74 4.27 -4.55 0.09
CA ILE A 74 3.06 -5.36 -0.14
C ILE A 74 2.91 -6.43 0.93
N ARG A 75 3.98 -7.17 1.24
CA ARG A 75 3.98 -8.18 2.30
C ARG A 75 3.75 -7.57 3.69
N ALA A 76 4.38 -6.43 3.98
CA ALA A 76 4.21 -5.74 5.24
C ALA A 76 2.79 -5.18 5.44
N ALA A 77 2.10 -4.81 4.36
CA ALA A 77 0.74 -4.30 4.40
C ALA A 77 -0.31 -5.35 4.74
N ARG A 78 -0.01 -6.65 4.56
CA ARG A 78 -0.87 -7.81 4.90
C ARG A 78 -2.26 -7.78 4.25
N PHE A 79 -2.32 -7.44 2.96
CA PHE A 79 -3.59 -7.52 2.20
C PHE A 79 -4.19 -8.93 2.24
N PRO A 80 -5.53 -9.07 2.32
CA PRO A 80 -6.21 -10.38 2.32
C PRO A 80 -6.10 -11.08 0.96
N ALA A 81 -5.92 -10.32 -0.12
CA ALA A 81 -5.64 -10.81 -1.46
C ALA A 81 -4.82 -9.77 -2.24
N ARG A 82 -4.11 -10.23 -3.29
CA ARG A 82 -3.52 -9.32 -4.28
C ARG A 82 -4.57 -9.00 -5.33
N LYS A 83 -4.86 -7.72 -5.54
CA LYS A 83 -5.86 -7.22 -6.49
C LYS A 83 -5.31 -5.99 -7.18
N SER A 84 -5.17 -6.02 -8.49
CA SER A 84 -4.70 -4.88 -9.28
C SER A 84 -5.87 -4.04 -9.82
N LEU A 85 -5.62 -2.77 -10.16
CA LEU A 85 -6.68 -1.94 -10.77
C LEU A 85 -7.00 -2.41 -12.20
N GLU A 86 -6.03 -3.03 -12.85
CA GLU A 86 -6.12 -3.60 -14.19
C GLU A 86 -7.04 -4.83 -14.23
N GLU A 87 -7.12 -5.59 -13.14
CA GLU A 87 -8.04 -6.72 -12.97
C GLU A 87 -9.49 -6.30 -12.67
N PHE A 88 -9.77 -5.01 -12.48
CA PHE A 88 -11.10 -4.55 -12.10
C PHE A 88 -12.04 -4.51 -13.32
N ASP A 89 -13.14 -5.27 -13.25
CA ASP A 89 -14.20 -5.27 -14.27
C ASP A 89 -15.11 -4.04 -14.12
N PHE A 90 -14.74 -2.97 -14.81
CA PHE A 90 -15.53 -1.73 -14.86
C PHE A 90 -16.85 -1.88 -15.63
N ASP A 91 -17.01 -2.90 -16.48
CA ASP A 91 -18.24 -3.10 -17.23
C ASP A 91 -19.35 -3.63 -16.29
N HIS A 92 -18.96 -4.37 -15.25
CA HIS A 92 -19.85 -4.75 -14.14
C HIS A 92 -20.16 -3.59 -13.19
N ALA A 93 -19.19 -2.71 -12.92
CA ALA A 93 -19.32 -1.58 -11.99
C ALA A 93 -20.03 -0.36 -12.64
N ARG A 94 -21.29 -0.52 -13.02
CA ARG A 94 -22.08 0.51 -13.72
C ARG A 94 -22.07 1.84 -12.97
N GLY A 95 -21.71 2.90 -13.67
CA GLY A 95 -21.68 4.27 -13.15
C GLY A 95 -20.35 4.69 -12.52
N LEU A 96 -19.38 3.78 -12.37
CA LEU A 96 -18.03 4.13 -11.96
C LEU A 96 -17.23 4.70 -13.15
N LYS A 97 -16.74 5.94 -13.01
CA LYS A 97 -15.90 6.57 -14.05
C LYS A 97 -14.47 6.01 -13.99
N ARG A 98 -14.03 5.37 -15.08
CA ARG A 98 -12.65 4.84 -15.21
C ARG A 98 -11.59 5.91 -14.97
N ASP A 99 -11.81 7.12 -15.46
CA ASP A 99 -10.86 8.24 -15.33
C ASP A 99 -10.60 8.65 -13.88
N VAL A 100 -11.63 8.59 -13.02
CA VAL A 100 -11.49 8.91 -11.58
C VAL A 100 -10.60 7.86 -10.90
N ILE A 101 -10.82 6.57 -11.18
CA ILE A 101 -9.97 5.49 -10.63
C ILE A 101 -8.55 5.55 -11.19
N ALA A 102 -8.41 5.89 -12.47
CA ALA A 102 -7.10 6.09 -13.09
C ALA A 102 -6.33 7.25 -12.44
N HIS A 103 -7.02 8.37 -12.16
CA HIS A 103 -6.46 9.52 -11.45
C HIS A 103 -6.07 9.16 -10.02
N LEU A 104 -6.94 8.50 -9.24
CA LEU A 104 -6.54 8.00 -7.91
C LEU A 104 -5.33 7.06 -7.98
N GLY A 105 -5.19 6.32 -9.07
CA GLY A 105 -4.05 5.47 -9.37
C GLY A 105 -2.72 6.19 -9.60
N THR A 106 -2.70 7.53 -9.75
CA THR A 106 -1.46 8.35 -9.74
C THR A 106 -0.95 8.61 -8.33
N LEU A 107 -1.80 8.41 -7.31
CA LEU A 107 -1.50 8.58 -5.89
C LEU A 107 -1.29 10.04 -5.44
N ASP A 108 -1.74 11.02 -6.24
CA ASP A 108 -1.66 12.44 -5.87
C ASP A 108 -2.35 12.71 -4.53
N PHE A 109 -3.46 12.02 -4.24
CA PHE A 109 -4.17 12.09 -2.96
C PHE A 109 -3.28 11.72 -1.76
N VAL A 110 -2.31 10.81 -1.93
CA VAL A 110 -1.38 10.42 -0.85
C VAL A 110 -0.39 11.56 -0.56
N ALA A 111 0.08 12.26 -1.60
CA ALA A 111 0.92 13.44 -1.46
C ALA A 111 0.15 14.64 -0.88
N GLY A 112 -1.10 14.83 -1.34
CA GLY A 112 -2.03 15.85 -0.84
C GLY A 112 -2.57 15.59 0.57
N LYS A 113 -2.36 14.37 1.10
CA LYS A 113 -2.91 13.91 2.39
C LYS A 113 -4.44 13.90 2.42
N GLU A 114 -5.03 13.67 1.25
CA GLU A 114 -6.46 13.52 1.04
C GLU A 114 -6.86 12.06 1.30
N ASN A 115 -8.13 11.83 1.61
CA ASN A 115 -8.69 10.51 1.82
C ASN A 115 -9.43 10.01 0.57
N VAL A 116 -9.65 8.71 0.50
CA VAL A 116 -10.54 8.10 -0.50
C VAL A 116 -11.57 7.28 0.23
N VAL A 117 -12.86 7.49 -0.06
CA VAL A 117 -13.94 6.76 0.58
C VAL A 117 -14.77 6.03 -0.46
N PHE A 118 -14.80 4.70 -0.38
CA PHE A 118 -15.64 3.85 -1.20
C PHE A 118 -16.91 3.45 -0.45
N LEU A 119 -18.07 3.86 -0.95
CA LEU A 119 -19.38 3.54 -0.39
C LEU A 119 -20.16 2.65 -1.34
N GLY A 120 -21.00 1.75 -0.81
CA GLY A 120 -21.96 1.00 -1.63
C GLY A 120 -22.20 -0.44 -1.18
N PRO A 121 -23.15 -1.15 -1.80
CA PRO A 121 -23.57 -2.49 -1.38
C PRO A 121 -22.44 -3.53 -1.33
N PRO A 122 -22.60 -4.65 -0.58
CA PRO A 122 -21.64 -5.75 -0.60
C PRO A 122 -21.40 -6.29 -2.01
N GLY A 123 -20.15 -6.67 -2.30
CA GLY A 123 -19.80 -7.29 -3.58
C GLY A 123 -19.63 -6.36 -4.78
N THR A 124 -19.77 -5.03 -4.62
CA THR A 124 -19.59 -4.07 -5.71
C THR A 124 -18.13 -3.73 -6.05
N GLY A 125 -17.15 -4.27 -5.32
CA GLY A 125 -15.72 -4.10 -5.62
C GLY A 125 -14.98 -3.01 -4.83
N LYS A 126 -15.59 -2.43 -3.80
CA LYS A 126 -14.96 -1.43 -2.89
C LYS A 126 -13.57 -1.87 -2.38
N THR A 127 -13.52 -3.05 -1.75
CA THR A 127 -12.27 -3.63 -1.23
C THR A 127 -11.26 -3.92 -2.33
N HIS A 128 -11.70 -4.31 -3.53
CA HIS A 128 -10.80 -4.52 -4.67
C HIS A 128 -10.11 -3.21 -5.05
N LEU A 129 -10.88 -2.12 -5.23
CA LEU A 129 -10.33 -0.80 -5.56
C LEU A 129 -9.39 -0.30 -4.46
N ALA A 130 -9.77 -0.45 -3.19
CA ALA A 130 -8.93 -0.07 -2.06
C ALA A 130 -7.60 -0.83 -2.04
N ILE A 131 -7.63 -2.15 -2.27
CA ILE A 131 -6.41 -2.97 -2.37
C ILE A 131 -5.60 -2.56 -3.61
N GLY A 132 -6.23 -2.35 -4.77
CA GLY A 132 -5.53 -1.96 -5.99
C GLY A 132 -4.77 -0.65 -5.87
N LEU A 133 -5.40 0.38 -5.30
CA LEU A 133 -4.74 1.65 -4.99
C LEU A 133 -3.61 1.46 -3.98
N ALA A 134 -3.84 0.67 -2.93
CA ALA A 134 -2.82 0.38 -1.92
C ALA A 134 -1.63 -0.42 -2.47
N MET A 135 -1.84 -1.34 -3.42
CA MET A 135 -0.77 -2.05 -4.10
C MET A 135 0.07 -1.10 -4.96
N ARG A 136 -0.58 -0.19 -5.71
CA ARG A 136 0.12 0.87 -6.46
C ARG A 136 0.93 1.75 -5.51
N ALA A 137 0.39 2.12 -4.36
CA ALA A 137 1.11 2.89 -3.34
C ALA A 137 2.36 2.15 -2.84
N CYS A 138 2.27 0.85 -2.56
CA CYS A 138 3.42 0.04 -2.18
C CYS A 138 4.50 0.01 -3.26
N GLN A 139 4.10 -0.17 -4.52
CA GLN A 139 4.99 -0.19 -5.68
C GLN A 139 5.67 1.16 -5.91
N ALA A 140 4.94 2.26 -5.71
CA ALA A 140 5.42 3.64 -5.83
C ALA A 140 6.31 4.11 -4.67
N GLY A 141 6.56 3.27 -3.66
CA GLY A 141 7.48 3.62 -2.57
C GLY A 141 6.84 3.83 -1.21
N HIS A 142 5.51 3.93 -1.13
CA HIS A 142 4.79 4.27 0.10
C HIS A 142 4.61 3.05 1.00
N ARG A 143 4.78 3.26 2.31
CA ARG A 143 4.38 2.27 3.30
C ARG A 143 2.85 2.29 3.42
N VAL A 144 2.27 1.11 3.45
CA VAL A 144 0.82 0.92 3.61
C VAL A 144 0.57 -0.07 4.72
N ALA A 145 -0.54 0.11 5.45
CA ALA A 145 -1.09 -0.95 6.28
C ALA A 145 -2.58 -1.10 6.00
N PHE A 146 -3.02 -2.34 5.88
CA PHE A 146 -4.41 -2.72 5.65
C PHE A 146 -4.93 -3.45 6.89
N ALA A 147 -6.14 -3.10 7.31
CA ALA A 147 -6.91 -3.91 8.24
C ALA A 147 -8.41 -3.58 8.08
N THR A 148 -9.27 -4.48 8.53
CA THR A 148 -10.70 -4.16 8.68
C THR A 148 -10.89 -3.14 9.81
N ALA A 149 -12.02 -2.44 9.81
CA ALA A 149 -12.35 -1.48 10.84
C ALA A 149 -12.38 -2.13 12.25
N ALA A 150 -12.86 -3.38 12.33
CA ALA A 150 -12.84 -4.17 13.56
C ALA A 150 -11.41 -4.49 14.03
N GLU A 151 -10.50 -4.87 13.11
CA GLU A 151 -9.10 -5.14 13.44
C GLU A 151 -8.36 -3.88 13.90
N TRP A 152 -8.64 -2.73 13.27
CA TRP A 152 -8.10 -1.45 13.71
C TRP A 152 -8.55 -1.10 15.13
N VAL A 153 -9.84 -1.20 15.40
CA VAL A 153 -10.41 -0.98 16.74
C VAL A 153 -9.78 -1.92 17.75
N ALA A 154 -9.71 -3.23 17.47
CA ALA A 154 -9.12 -4.20 18.39
C ALA A 154 -7.66 -3.88 18.73
N ARG A 155 -6.86 -3.49 17.72
CA ARG A 155 -5.47 -3.06 17.91
C ARG A 155 -5.36 -1.80 18.77
N LEU A 156 -6.26 -0.83 18.58
CA LEU A 156 -6.28 0.41 19.36
C LEU A 156 -6.76 0.16 20.80
N ALA A 157 -7.73 -0.73 20.99
CA ALA A 157 -8.23 -1.11 22.30
C ALA A 157 -7.14 -1.81 23.12
N GLU A 158 -6.42 -2.77 22.52
CA GLU A 158 -5.26 -3.41 23.17
C GLU A 158 -4.18 -2.38 23.55
N ALA A 159 -3.88 -1.44 22.65
CA ALA A 159 -2.94 -0.36 22.94
C ALA A 159 -3.47 0.57 24.06
N HIS A 160 -4.77 0.80 24.13
CA HIS A 160 -5.40 1.59 25.19
C HIS A 160 -5.30 0.89 26.55
N HIS A 161 -5.72 -0.37 26.64
CA HIS A 161 -5.69 -1.15 27.88
C HIS A 161 -4.27 -1.32 28.43
N THR A 162 -3.26 -1.36 27.55
CA THR A 162 -1.85 -1.44 27.96
C THR A 162 -1.17 -0.09 28.16
N GLY A 163 -1.91 1.03 28.08
CA GLY A 163 -1.39 2.39 28.29
C GLY A 163 -0.45 2.88 27.18
N ARG A 164 -0.48 2.27 25.99
CA ARG A 164 0.40 2.57 24.84
C ARG A 164 -0.31 3.21 23.65
N LEU A 165 -1.57 3.62 23.80
CA LEU A 165 -2.39 4.17 22.71
C LEU A 165 -1.68 5.30 21.95
N GLN A 166 -1.10 6.28 22.65
CA GLN A 166 -0.43 7.41 22.01
C GLN A 166 0.80 6.98 21.20
N ALA A 167 1.59 6.04 21.72
CA ALA A 167 2.73 5.49 20.99
C ALA A 167 2.29 4.75 19.71
N GLU A 168 1.15 4.04 19.79
CA GLU A 168 0.58 3.33 18.65
C GLU A 168 0.03 4.30 17.59
N LEU A 169 -0.68 5.38 17.99
CA LEU A 169 -1.13 6.43 17.08
C LEU A 169 0.04 7.13 16.38
N VAL A 170 1.14 7.43 17.10
CA VAL A 170 2.36 8.00 16.49
C VAL A 170 2.98 7.04 15.48
N LYS A 171 3.02 5.74 15.80
CA LYS A 171 3.52 4.71 14.88
C LYS A 171 2.65 4.61 13.63
N LEU A 172 1.33 4.62 13.76
CA LEU A 172 0.39 4.60 12.64
C LEU A 172 0.46 5.89 11.81
N GLY A 173 0.62 7.05 12.45
CA GLY A 173 0.79 8.35 11.79
C GLY A 173 2.03 8.42 10.88
N ARG A 174 3.06 7.60 11.12
CA ARG A 174 4.24 7.50 10.24
C ARG A 174 3.97 6.72 8.96
N ILE A 175 2.87 5.97 8.88
CA ILE A 175 2.48 5.22 7.68
C ILE A 175 1.67 6.18 6.79
N PRO A 176 2.16 6.53 5.58
CA PRO A 176 1.50 7.51 4.72
C PRO A 176 0.07 7.14 4.35
N LEU A 177 -0.22 5.84 4.18
CA LEU A 177 -1.52 5.34 3.78
C LEU A 177 -1.98 4.21 4.70
N LEU A 178 -3.17 4.36 5.29
CA LEU A 178 -3.87 3.24 5.93
C LEU A 178 -5.13 2.91 5.15
N VAL A 179 -5.44 1.62 5.03
CA VAL A 179 -6.71 1.14 4.50
C VAL A 179 -7.55 0.64 5.67
N VAL A 180 -8.75 1.20 5.82
CA VAL A 180 -9.79 0.78 6.76
C VAL A 180 -10.91 0.15 5.95
N ASP A 181 -10.91 -1.18 5.89
CA ASP A 181 -11.93 -1.92 5.16
C ASP A 181 -13.15 -2.25 6.03
N GLU A 182 -14.32 -2.42 5.42
CA GLU A 182 -15.53 -2.96 6.07
C GLU A 182 -16.11 -2.11 7.22
N VAL A 183 -16.05 -0.77 7.12
CA VAL A 183 -16.76 0.11 8.06
C VAL A 183 -18.27 -0.09 7.92
N GLY A 184 -18.95 -0.32 9.05
CA GLY A 184 -20.42 -0.37 9.12
C GLY A 184 -21.07 -1.75 9.03
N TYR A 185 -20.29 -2.84 9.03
CA TYR A 185 -20.85 -4.19 9.18
C TYR A 185 -21.29 -4.52 10.62
N ILE A 186 -20.55 -4.02 11.60
CA ILE A 186 -20.82 -4.24 13.04
C ILE A 186 -20.81 -2.87 13.73
N PRO A 187 -21.84 -2.53 14.51
CA PRO A 187 -21.82 -1.35 15.36
C PRO A 187 -20.66 -1.37 16.34
N PHE A 188 -20.01 -0.24 16.53
CA PHE A 188 -18.96 -0.09 17.53
C PHE A 188 -19.55 0.17 18.90
N GLU A 189 -18.92 -0.42 19.91
CA GLU A 189 -19.12 0.03 21.29
C GLU A 189 -18.60 1.48 21.45
N PRO A 190 -19.11 2.26 22.41
CA PRO A 190 -18.71 3.66 22.57
C PRO A 190 -17.20 3.89 22.68
N GLU A 191 -16.50 3.00 23.39
CA GLU A 191 -15.04 3.06 23.52
C GLU A 191 -14.35 2.82 22.16
N ALA A 192 -14.80 1.81 21.41
CA ALA A 192 -14.30 1.52 20.07
C ALA A 192 -14.51 2.68 19.10
N ALA A 193 -15.68 3.32 19.15
CA ALA A 193 -15.97 4.52 18.35
C ALA A 193 -15.02 5.67 18.68
N ASN A 194 -14.76 5.93 19.96
CA ASN A 194 -13.81 6.95 20.40
C ASN A 194 -12.36 6.64 19.97
N LEU A 195 -11.93 5.37 20.06
CA LEU A 195 -10.61 4.96 19.60
C LEU A 195 -10.44 5.14 18.09
N PHE A 196 -11.45 4.75 17.31
CA PHE A 196 -11.47 4.97 15.86
C PHE A 196 -11.46 6.47 15.53
N PHE A 197 -12.18 7.29 16.29
CA PHE A 197 -12.16 8.75 16.15
C PHE A 197 -10.78 9.35 16.42
N GLN A 198 -10.07 8.87 17.43
CA GLN A 198 -8.69 9.29 17.69
C GLN A 198 -7.75 8.91 16.53
N LEU A 199 -7.92 7.73 15.93
CA LEU A 199 -7.16 7.33 14.74
C LEU A 199 -7.40 8.30 13.57
N VAL A 200 -8.66 8.54 13.19
CA VAL A 200 -8.99 9.44 12.08
C VAL A 200 -8.51 10.87 12.37
N SER A 201 -8.76 11.37 13.57
CA SER A 201 -8.32 12.72 14.00
C SER A 201 -6.80 12.88 14.00
N SER A 202 -6.05 11.85 14.39
CA SER A 202 -4.58 11.91 14.40
C SER A 202 -3.97 12.05 12.99
N ARG A 203 -4.73 11.66 11.97
CA ARG A 203 -4.31 11.59 10.56
C ARG A 203 -4.87 12.72 9.70
N TYR A 204 -5.94 13.38 10.14
CA TYR A 204 -6.53 14.54 9.50
C TYR A 204 -5.44 15.57 9.12
N GLU A 205 -5.40 15.95 7.82
CA GLU A 205 -4.41 16.87 7.21
C GLU A 205 -2.93 16.46 7.36
N ARG A 206 -2.67 15.20 7.75
CA ARG A 206 -1.34 14.67 8.05
C ARG A 206 -0.98 13.46 7.21
N ALA A 207 -1.91 12.53 7.02
CA ALA A 207 -1.70 11.31 6.25
C ALA A 207 -3.02 10.69 5.77
N SER A 208 -3.01 10.07 4.60
CA SER A 208 -4.22 9.61 3.92
C SER A 208 -4.83 8.34 4.51
N LEU A 209 -6.14 8.21 4.31
CA LEU A 209 -6.94 7.01 4.56
C LEU A 209 -7.63 6.57 3.28
N ILE A 210 -7.70 5.27 3.04
CA ILE A 210 -8.72 4.67 2.19
C ILE A 210 -9.73 3.99 3.10
N VAL A 211 -11.01 4.33 2.97
CA VAL A 211 -12.08 3.73 3.75
C VAL A 211 -13.08 3.04 2.84
N THR A 212 -13.52 1.84 3.19
CA THR A 212 -14.65 1.19 2.53
C THR A 212 -15.82 1.04 3.50
N SER A 213 -17.04 1.29 3.03
CA SER A 213 -18.25 1.08 3.82
C SER A 213 -19.41 0.56 2.98
N ASN A 214 -20.22 -0.30 3.59
CA ASN A 214 -21.51 -0.73 3.04
C ASN A 214 -22.67 0.23 3.37
N LYS A 215 -22.44 1.22 4.25
CA LYS A 215 -23.44 2.22 4.66
C LYS A 215 -23.11 3.58 4.06
N VAL A 216 -24.15 4.31 3.65
CA VAL A 216 -24.05 5.74 3.35
C VAL A 216 -23.79 6.53 4.62
N PHE A 217 -23.18 7.71 4.51
CA PHE A 217 -22.79 8.54 5.67
C PHE A 217 -23.95 8.84 6.63
N GLY A 218 -25.16 9.09 6.12
CA GLY A 218 -26.34 9.32 6.97
C GLY A 218 -26.73 8.16 7.88
N ARG A 219 -26.16 6.96 7.68
CA ARG A 219 -26.37 5.77 8.53
C ARG A 219 -25.18 5.44 9.41
N TRP A 220 -24.17 6.31 9.47
CA TRP A 220 -22.99 6.08 10.31
C TRP A 220 -23.28 6.28 11.79
N GLY A 221 -24.36 6.99 12.18
CA GLY A 221 -24.82 7.03 13.57
C GLY A 221 -25.08 5.63 14.15
N GLU A 222 -25.66 4.73 13.34
CA GLU A 222 -25.87 3.32 13.71
C GLU A 222 -24.55 2.55 13.95
N VAL A 223 -23.42 3.05 13.43
CA VAL A 223 -22.11 2.42 13.55
C VAL A 223 -21.33 3.00 14.72
N PHE A 224 -21.40 4.31 14.92
CA PHE A 224 -20.60 5.01 15.93
C PHE A 224 -21.35 5.28 17.24
N GLY A 225 -22.60 4.83 17.34
CA GLY A 225 -23.44 4.91 18.54
C GLY A 225 -24.41 6.08 18.52
N ASP A 226 -23.99 7.24 18.00
CA ASP A 226 -24.85 8.41 17.82
C ASP A 226 -24.45 9.27 16.60
N ASP A 227 -25.38 10.12 16.16
CA ASP A 227 -25.23 10.98 14.99
C ASP A 227 -24.20 12.11 15.19
N VAL A 228 -23.94 12.52 16.44
CA VAL A 228 -23.00 13.61 16.75
C VAL A 228 -21.56 13.14 16.54
N VAL A 229 -21.20 11.97 17.09
CA VAL A 229 -19.89 11.35 16.90
C VAL A 229 -19.69 10.98 15.43
N ALA A 230 -20.73 10.44 14.78
CA ALA A 230 -20.68 10.14 13.36
C ALA A 230 -20.46 11.40 12.51
N ALA A 231 -21.18 12.50 12.77
CA ALA A 231 -20.99 13.76 12.05
C ALA A 231 -19.57 14.31 12.23
N ALA A 232 -19.05 14.31 13.45
CA ALA A 232 -17.68 14.77 13.74
C ALA A 232 -16.60 13.90 13.05
N MET A 233 -16.86 12.60 12.90
CA MET A 233 -16.01 11.67 12.16
C MET A 233 -16.05 11.95 10.66
N ILE A 234 -17.25 12.06 10.09
CA ILE A 234 -17.48 12.27 8.66
C ILE A 234 -16.84 13.58 8.24
N ASP A 235 -17.03 14.66 9.02
CA ASP A 235 -16.42 15.97 8.78
C ASP A 235 -14.90 15.86 8.56
N ARG A 236 -14.19 15.23 9.49
CA ARG A 236 -12.73 15.03 9.38
C ARG A 236 -12.34 14.07 8.25
N LEU A 237 -13.14 13.04 8.00
CA LEU A 237 -12.81 12.05 6.98
C LEU A 237 -13.01 12.62 5.57
N VAL A 238 -14.05 13.43 5.36
CA VAL A 238 -14.55 13.85 4.05
C VAL A 238 -14.13 15.26 3.65
N HIS A 239 -13.72 16.12 4.58
CA HIS A 239 -13.32 17.50 4.27
C HIS A 239 -12.28 17.57 3.12
N HIS A 240 -11.29 16.66 3.14
CA HIS A 240 -10.33 16.46 2.05
C HIS A 240 -10.41 15.03 1.56
N ALA A 241 -11.43 14.69 0.78
CA ALA A 241 -11.60 13.33 0.27
C ALA A 241 -12.26 13.22 -1.10
N GLU A 242 -11.84 12.22 -1.85
CA GLU A 242 -12.58 11.71 -3.01
C GLU A 242 -13.58 10.65 -2.53
N VAL A 243 -14.88 10.93 -2.66
CA VAL A 243 -15.95 10.01 -2.27
C VAL A 243 -16.55 9.32 -3.48
N ILE A 244 -16.41 8.00 -3.53
CA ILE A 244 -16.84 7.17 -4.66
C ILE A 244 -17.96 6.24 -4.20
N ALA A 245 -19.16 6.49 -4.71
CA ALA A 245 -20.32 5.65 -4.50
C ALA A 245 -20.44 4.57 -5.60
N LEU A 246 -20.21 3.32 -5.23
CA LEU A 246 -20.41 2.16 -6.08
C LEU A 246 -21.85 1.67 -6.00
N LYS A 247 -22.42 1.36 -7.16
CA LYS A 247 -23.78 0.83 -7.32
C LYS A 247 -23.74 -0.47 -8.11
N GLY A 248 -24.86 -1.19 -8.11
CA GLY A 248 -25.03 -2.42 -8.89
C GLY A 248 -24.95 -3.69 -8.06
N ASP A 249 -25.07 -4.81 -8.77
CA ASP A 249 -25.19 -6.13 -8.16
C ASP A 249 -23.84 -6.68 -7.69
N SER A 250 -23.89 -7.61 -6.73
CA SER A 250 -22.70 -8.26 -6.20
C SER A 250 -21.95 -9.03 -7.29
N TYR A 251 -20.71 -8.64 -7.56
CA TYR A 251 -19.80 -9.36 -8.46
C TYR A 251 -19.58 -10.81 -8.02
N ARG A 252 -19.63 -11.08 -6.71
CA ARG A 252 -19.47 -12.42 -6.13
C ARG A 252 -20.61 -13.38 -6.54
N LEU A 253 -21.73 -12.85 -7.01
CA LEU A 253 -22.92 -13.60 -7.40
C LEU A 253 -23.13 -13.64 -8.93
N LYS A 254 -22.22 -13.06 -9.72
CA LYS A 254 -22.34 -12.94 -11.19
C LYS A 254 -22.59 -14.28 -11.89
N ASP A 255 -21.97 -15.35 -11.40
CA ASP A 255 -22.08 -16.71 -11.97
C ASP A 255 -22.87 -17.67 -11.07
N ARG A 256 -23.55 -17.17 -10.03
CA ARG A 256 -24.35 -17.99 -9.11
C ARG A 256 -25.82 -17.61 -9.21
N ASP A 257 -26.61 -18.51 -9.78
CA ASP A 257 -28.06 -18.41 -9.74
C ASP A 257 -28.55 -18.71 -8.31
N LEU A 258 -28.75 -17.65 -7.51
CA LEU A 258 -29.14 -17.77 -6.11
C LEU A 258 -30.62 -17.44 -5.86
N GLY A 259 -31.41 -17.22 -6.91
CA GLY A 259 -32.69 -16.54 -6.75
C GLY A 259 -32.49 -15.11 -6.23
N ARG A 260 -33.54 -14.30 -6.28
CA ARG A 260 -33.47 -12.87 -5.91
C ARG A 260 -33.01 -12.72 -4.45
N VAL A 261 -31.80 -12.18 -4.24
CA VAL A 261 -31.38 -11.69 -2.92
C VAL A 261 -32.28 -10.48 -2.58
N PRO A 262 -32.78 -10.34 -1.34
CA PRO A 262 -33.59 -9.18 -0.97
C PRO A 262 -32.78 -7.91 -1.15
N THR A 263 -33.11 -7.12 -2.17
CA THR A 263 -32.66 -5.73 -2.26
C THR A 263 -33.31 -5.01 -1.08
N ALA A 264 -32.49 -4.49 -0.16
CA ALA A 264 -32.98 -3.59 0.87
C ALA A 264 -33.66 -2.40 0.18
N GLY A 265 -34.99 -2.42 0.17
CA GLY A 265 -35.80 -1.35 -0.41
C GLY A 265 -35.54 -0.08 0.36
N THR A 266 -35.15 0.98 -0.34
CA THR A 266 -35.39 2.36 0.07
C THR A 266 -36.90 2.51 0.24
N THR A 267 -37.35 2.49 1.50
CA THR A 267 -38.67 3.01 1.85
C THR A 267 -38.49 4.52 1.95
N GLU A 268 -38.87 5.23 0.89
CA GLU A 268 -39.18 6.65 0.96
C GLU A 268 -40.57 6.76 1.60
N GLU A 269 -40.63 7.33 2.80
CA GLU A 269 -41.77 8.10 3.34
C GLU A 269 -41.20 9.33 4.06
#